data_AF-T1JAV1-F1
#
_entry.id   AF-T1JAV1-F1
#
_cell.length_a   1.000
_cell.length_b   1.000
_cell.length_c   1.000
_cell.angle_alpha   90.00
_cell.angle_beta   90.00
_cell.angle_gamma   90.00
#
_symmetry.space_group_name_H-M   'P 1'
#
loop_
_entity.id
_entity.type
_entity.pdbx_description
1 polymer ?
#
loop_
_entity_poly.entity_id
_entity_poly.type
_entity_poly.pdbx_seq_one_letter_code
_entity_poly.pdbx_strand_id
1 'polypeptide(L)'
;MTFTLTDDDESVETESRLPHRPERGASGPSFWGLINPEWSLCNKGRRQSPINIDPNKLLFDPHLRFMHIDKHRLILLCAWSITLF
;
A
#
# COMPACT_ATOMS: atom_id res chain seq x y z
N MET A 1 -1.81 -11.51 -49.06
CA MET A 1 -2.67 -10.42 -48.54
C MET A 1 -1.96 -9.83 -47.36
N THR A 2 -1.31 -8.69 -47.58
CA THR A 2 -0.62 -7.94 -46.52
C THR A 2 -1.39 -6.64 -46.40
N PHE A 3 -2.01 -6.40 -45.25
CA PHE A 3 -2.62 -5.11 -44.94
C PHE A 3 -1.58 -4.30 -44.17
N THR A 4 -1.07 -3.25 -44.80
CA THR A 4 -0.31 -2.19 -44.12
C THR A 4 -1.29 -1.10 -43.72
N LEU A 5 -1.49 -0.91 -42.42
CA LEU A 5 -2.11 0.29 -41.89
C LEU A 5 -0.98 1.22 -41.43
N THR A 6 -0.75 2.27 -42.20
CA THR A 6 0.01 3.44 -41.75
C THR A 6 -0.89 4.34 -40.94
N ASP A 7 -0.28 4.92 -39.92
CA ASP A 7 -0.76 5.78 -38.85
C ASP A 7 -1.83 6.83 -39.21
N ASP A 8 -2.83 6.93 -38.34
CA ASP A 8 -3.39 8.20 -37.90
C ASP A 8 -3.55 8.12 -36.38
N ASP A 9 -2.57 8.72 -35.69
CA ASP A 9 -2.74 9.64 -34.56
C ASP A 9 -3.77 9.28 -33.47
N GLU A 10 -3.29 8.81 -32.32
CA GLU A 10 -3.18 9.69 -31.15
C GLU A 10 -2.46 8.91 -30.04
N SER A 11 -1.33 9.46 -29.61
CA SER A 11 -0.54 9.03 -28.47
C SER A 11 -1.42 8.66 -27.28
N VAL A 12 -1.40 7.40 -26.84
CA VAL A 12 -1.96 7.02 -25.53
C VAL A 12 -1.19 7.80 -24.48
N GLU A 13 -1.86 8.83 -24.01
CA GLU A 13 -1.40 9.82 -23.05
C GLU A 13 -0.80 9.14 -21.83
N THR A 14 0.50 9.41 -21.67
CA THR A 14 1.24 9.50 -20.42
C THR A 14 0.57 8.94 -19.16
N GLU A 15 1.19 7.90 -18.62
CA GLU A 15 1.21 7.55 -17.19
C GLU A 15 1.70 8.76 -16.36
N SER A 16 0.90 9.81 -16.25
CA SER A 16 1.28 11.08 -15.59
C SER A 16 0.16 11.74 -14.79
N ARG A 17 -1.03 11.12 -14.70
CA ARG A 17 -2.21 11.70 -14.01
C ARG A 17 -2.71 10.95 -12.79
N LEU A 18 -1.82 10.27 -12.08
CA LEU A 18 -1.98 10.12 -10.62
C LEU A 18 -1.02 11.12 -9.95
N PRO A 19 -1.43 11.82 -8.88
CA PRO A 19 -0.48 12.64 -8.14
C PRO A 19 0.56 11.68 -7.58
N HIS A 20 1.75 11.66 -8.18
CA HIS A 20 2.90 10.98 -7.62
C HIS A 20 3.12 11.61 -6.24
N ARG A 21 2.67 10.91 -5.19
CA ARG A 21 2.97 11.28 -3.80
C ARG A 21 4.46 11.58 -3.72
N PRO A 22 4.88 12.64 -3.01
CA PRO A 22 6.28 12.94 -2.87
C PRO A 22 6.87 11.92 -1.88
N GLU A 23 7.15 10.71 -2.34
CA GLU A 23 8.07 9.80 -1.65
C GLU A 23 9.49 10.40 -1.59
N ARG A 24 9.71 11.52 -2.29
CA ARG A 24 10.98 12.25 -2.45
C ARG A 24 11.07 13.54 -1.63
N GLY A 25 10.39 13.62 -0.49
CA GLY A 25 10.53 14.74 0.46
C GLY A 25 11.31 14.35 1.71
N ALA A 26 11.79 15.33 2.48
CA ALA A 26 12.38 15.10 3.81
C ALA A 26 11.42 14.42 4.80
N SER A 27 10.12 14.36 4.47
CA SER A 27 9.07 13.66 5.22
C SER A 27 8.72 12.28 4.64
N GLY A 28 9.46 11.82 3.63
CA GLY A 28 9.22 10.52 2.99
C GLY A 28 9.56 9.33 3.89
N PRO A 29 9.08 8.11 3.55
CA PRO A 29 9.29 6.90 4.36
C PRO A 29 10.74 6.64 4.77
N SER A 30 11.68 6.96 3.89
CA SER A 30 13.13 6.84 4.14
C SER A 30 13.63 7.67 5.33
N PHE A 31 12.90 8.72 5.72
CA PHE A 31 13.28 9.65 6.78
C PHE A 31 12.49 9.50 8.08
N TRP A 32 11.44 8.65 8.13
CA TRP A 32 10.58 8.55 9.31
C TRP A 32 11.33 8.28 10.62
N GLY A 33 12.35 7.40 10.58
CA GLY A 33 13.18 7.11 11.75
C GLY A 33 14.20 8.20 12.13
N LEU A 34 14.27 9.29 11.36
CA LEU A 34 15.10 10.47 11.64
C LEU A 34 14.26 11.66 12.10
N ILE A 35 12.98 11.72 11.73
CA ILE A 35 12.06 12.83 12.06
C ILE A 35 11.60 12.75 13.52
N ASN A 36 11.39 11.54 14.04
CA ASN A 36 10.96 11.32 15.42
C ASN A 36 11.79 10.19 16.05
N PRO A 37 12.45 10.40 17.21
CA PRO A 37 13.23 9.35 17.87
C PRO A 37 12.42 8.08 18.20
N GLU A 38 11.13 8.22 18.49
CA GLU A 38 10.22 7.09 18.77
C GLU A 38 9.97 6.21 17.53
N TRP A 39 10.26 6.71 16.33
CA TRP A 39 10.09 5.98 15.06
C TRP A 39 11.41 5.40 14.54
N SER A 40 12.46 5.37 15.36
CA SER A 40 13.80 4.91 14.95
C SER A 40 13.85 3.51 14.33
N LEU A 41 12.87 2.64 14.59
CA LEU A 41 12.78 1.33 13.94
C LEU A 41 12.49 1.40 12.44
N CYS A 42 11.91 2.50 11.94
CA CYS A 42 11.62 2.65 10.52
C CYS A 42 12.90 2.67 9.65
N ASN A 43 14.04 3.10 10.19
CA ASN A 43 15.32 3.08 9.46
C ASN A 43 16.36 2.08 10.03
N LYS A 44 16.27 1.71 11.31
CA LYS A 44 17.20 0.74 11.95
C LYS A 44 16.66 -0.69 12.00
N GLY A 45 15.34 -0.87 11.84
CA GLY A 45 14.69 -2.16 11.94
C GLY A 45 15.08 -3.11 10.81
N ARG A 46 15.50 -4.33 11.15
CA ARG A 46 15.87 -5.38 10.17
C ARG A 46 14.69 -6.24 9.71
N ARG A 47 13.52 -6.04 10.33
CA ARG A 47 12.28 -6.80 10.10
C ARG A 47 11.15 -5.80 9.90
N GLN A 48 11.16 -5.14 8.75
CA GLN A 48 10.18 -4.12 8.38
C GLN A 48 9.35 -4.62 7.20
N SER A 49 8.10 -4.18 7.13
CA SER A 49 7.20 -4.36 5.97
C SER A 49 7.26 -3.12 5.06
N PRO A 50 6.94 -3.24 3.76
CA PRO A 50 6.59 -4.46 3.04
C PRO A 50 7.80 -5.36 2.79
N ILE A 51 7.56 -6.66 2.67
CA ILE A 51 8.53 -7.63 2.16
C ILE A 51 8.05 -8.18 0.81
N ASN A 52 8.98 -8.60 -0.03
CA ASN A 52 8.64 -9.37 -1.22
C ASN A 52 8.27 -10.80 -0.81
N ILE A 53 7.08 -11.27 -1.20
CA ILE A 53 6.61 -12.63 -0.94
C ILE A 53 6.85 -13.45 -2.21
N ASP A 54 7.97 -14.17 -2.26
CA ASP A 54 8.32 -15.07 -3.37
C ASP A 54 7.65 -16.44 -3.18
N PRO A 55 6.68 -16.85 -4.02
CA PRO A 55 5.94 -18.10 -3.85
C PRO A 55 6.84 -19.34 -3.81
N ASN A 56 8.00 -19.31 -4.47
CA ASN A 56 8.94 -20.43 -4.53
C ASN A 56 9.71 -20.63 -3.21
N LYS A 57 9.70 -19.64 -2.32
CA LYS A 57 10.39 -19.65 -1.03
C LYS A 57 9.44 -19.86 0.16
N LEU A 58 8.14 -19.99 -0.11
CA LEU A 58 7.14 -20.20 0.93
C LEU A 58 7.22 -21.63 1.47
N LEU A 59 7.14 -21.76 2.79
CA LEU A 59 6.98 -23.04 3.46
C LEU A 59 5.49 -23.24 3.76
N PHE A 60 4.97 -24.42 3.47
CA PHE A 60 3.63 -24.82 3.91
C PHE A 60 3.68 -25.24 5.37
N ASP A 61 2.80 -24.66 6.20
CA ASP A 61 2.63 -25.05 7.59
C ASP A 61 1.23 -25.67 7.80
N PRO A 62 1.13 -26.99 8.09
CA PRO A 62 -0.15 -27.66 8.29
C PRO A 62 -0.87 -27.25 9.59
N HIS A 63 -0.20 -26.59 10.53
CA HIS A 63 -0.81 -26.14 11.79
C HIS A 63 -1.46 -24.76 11.69
N LEU A 64 -1.28 -24.07 10.57
CA LEU A 64 -1.86 -22.76 10.32
C LEU A 64 -3.37 -22.91 10.08
N ARG A 65 -4.17 -22.39 11.03
CA ARG A 65 -5.64 -22.45 10.96
C ARG A 65 -6.18 -21.46 9.93
N PHE A 66 -7.30 -21.81 9.31
CA PHE A 66 -8.06 -20.87 8.49
C PHE A 66 -8.41 -19.63 9.31
N MET A 67 -8.23 -18.46 8.70
CA MET A 67 -8.61 -17.19 9.31
C MET A 67 -10.13 -17.06 9.33
N HIS A 68 -10.72 -16.97 10.53
CA HIS A 68 -12.12 -16.61 10.70
C HIS A 68 -12.25 -15.09 10.66
N ILE A 69 -13.11 -14.57 9.78
CA ILE A 69 -13.39 -13.14 9.68
C ILE A 69 -14.76 -12.89 10.30
N ASP A 70 -14.75 -12.42 11.54
CA ASP A 70 -15.97 -12.00 12.22
C ASP A 70 -16.49 -10.69 11.64
N LYS A 71 -17.69 -10.72 11.08
CA LYS A 71 -18.39 -9.52 10.61
C LYS A 71 -19.02 -8.80 11.79
N HIS A 72 -18.22 -8.10 12.59
CA HIS A 72 -18.77 -7.15 13.54
C HIS A 72 -19.38 -5.97 12.79
N ARG A 73 -20.71 -5.95 12.68
CA ARG A 73 -21.45 -4.73 12.36
C ARG A 73 -21.23 -3.78 13.54
N LEU A 74 -20.48 -2.70 13.31
CA LEU A 74 -20.49 -1.55 14.19
C LEU A 74 -21.92 -1.00 14.17
N ILE A 75 -22.74 -1.39 15.16
CA ILE A 75 -23.96 -0.66 15.48
C ILE A 75 -23.47 0.73 15.87
N LEU A 76 -24.05 1.73 15.23
CA LEU A 76 -23.68 3.15 15.21
C LEU A 76 -23.72 3.82 16.59
N LEU A 77 -22.97 3.34 17.58
CA LEU A 77 -22.69 4.11 18.79
C LEU A 77 -21.85 5.35 18.46
N CYS A 78 -21.11 5.33 17.34
CA CYS A 78 -20.44 6.54 16.81
C CYS A 78 -21.42 7.63 16.36
N ALA A 79 -22.67 7.30 16.00
CA ALA A 79 -23.66 8.32 15.63
C ALA A 79 -24.14 9.13 16.85
N TRP A 80 -24.04 8.58 18.07
CA TRP A 80 -24.44 9.28 19.30
C TRP A 80 -23.33 10.19 19.86
N SER A 81 -22.07 10.02 19.44
CA SER A 81 -20.97 10.93 19.79
C SER A 81 -20.87 12.15 18.86
N ILE A 82 -21.44 12.10 17.65
CA ILE A 82 -21.33 13.20 16.67
C ILE A 82 -22.47 14.23 16.80
N THR A 83 -23.56 13.90 17.52
CA THR A 83 -24.66 14.86 17.78
C THR A 83 -24.53 15.63 19.10
N LEU A 84 -23.39 15.50 19.79
CA LEU A 84 -23.06 16.29 21.00
C LEU A 84 -21.77 17.11 20.76
N PHE A 85 -21.74 17.86 19.66
CA PHE A 85 -20.98 19.11 19.51
C PHE A 85 -21.73 20.03 18.56
#